data_AF-A0A2J6X0U5-F1
#
_entry.id   AF-A0A2J6X0U5-F1
#
_cell.length_a   1.000
_cell.length_b   1.000
_cell.length_c   1.000
_cell.angle_alpha   90.00
_cell.angle_beta   90.00
_cell.angle_gamma   90.00
#
_symmetry.space_group_name_H-M   'P 1'
#
loop_
_entity.id
_entity.type
_entity.pdbx_description
1 polymer ?
#
loop_
_entity_poly.entity_id
_entity_poly.type
_entity_poly.pdbx_seq_one_letter_code
_entity_poly.pdbx_strand_id
1 'polypeptide(L)'
;MAFLYPLLFILGFISGVLYFWHMWKSVGTYGAEKNKILMSMVFRVPFPIGAALLGYIIGKFEGVIAVLLGFTTFQVIFLVKKGQQLKKQLEEDLEKENSSSQK
;
A
#
# COMPACT_ATOMS: atom_id res chain seq x y z
N MET A 1 13.71 22.75 13.35
CA MET A 1 13.77 21.28 13.25
C MET A 1 12.40 20.61 13.36
N ALA A 2 11.55 20.95 14.33
CA ALA A 2 10.24 20.28 14.52
C ALA A 2 9.29 20.27 13.30
N PHE A 3 9.34 21.29 12.44
CA PHE A 3 8.52 21.37 11.22
C PHE A 3 8.94 20.41 10.08
N LEU A 4 10.15 19.84 10.13
CA LEU A 4 10.62 18.92 9.08
C LEU A 4 10.05 17.50 9.23
N TYR A 5 9.80 17.03 10.46
CA TYR A 5 9.29 15.67 10.67
C TYR A 5 7.87 15.44 10.15
N PRO A 6 6.92 16.38 10.28
CA PRO A 6 5.61 16.26 9.62
C PRO A 6 5.73 16.16 8.09
N LEU A 7 6.66 16.88 7.48
CA LEU A 7 6.90 16.79 6.02
C LEU A 7 7.48 15.43 5.62
N LEU A 8 8.42 14.91 6.40
CA LEU A 8 8.98 13.57 6.20
C LEU A 8 7.94 12.46 6.43
N PHE A 9 7.04 12.65 7.39
CA PHE A 9 5.89 11.77 7.59
C PHE A 9 4.99 11.76 6.35
N ILE A 10 4.62 12.94 5.82
CA ILE A 10 3.82 13.05 4.60
C ILE A 10 4.53 12.40 3.41
N LEU A 11 5.86 12.57 3.29
CA LEU A 11 6.67 11.90 2.27
C LEU A 11 6.55 10.37 2.36
N GLY A 12 6.66 9.81 3.56
CA GLY A 12 6.46 8.38 3.81
C GLY A 12 5.05 7.92 3.47
N PHE A 13 4.04 8.70 3.83
CA PHE A 13 2.65 8.42 3.51
C PHE A 13 2.40 8.39 1.99
N ILE A 14 2.88 9.40 1.25
CA ILE A 14 2.77 9.45 -0.21
C ILE A 14 3.51 8.28 -0.87
N SER A 15 4.69 7.94 -0.36
CA SER A 15 5.44 6.77 -0.84
C SER A 15 4.64 5.47 -0.63
N GLY A 16 3.95 5.36 0.50
CA GLY A 16 2.97 4.28 0.76
C GLY A 16 1.85 4.26 -0.28
N VAL A 17 1.23 5.39 -0.57
CA VAL A 17 0.19 5.51 -1.61
C VAL A 17 0.68 4.98 -2.94
N LEU A 18 1.83 5.43 -3.41
CA LEU A 18 2.39 5.00 -4.70
C LEU A 18 2.71 3.50 -4.71
N TYR A 19 3.33 2.98 -3.65
CA TYR A 19 3.68 1.56 -3.52
C TYR A 19 2.43 0.66 -3.60
N PHE A 20 1.45 0.93 -2.74
CA PHE A 20 0.27 0.07 -2.59
C PHE A 20 -0.76 0.28 -3.70
N TRP A 21 -0.83 1.47 -4.31
CA TRP A 21 -1.67 1.67 -5.49
C TRP A 21 -1.17 0.82 -6.65
N HIS A 22 0.14 0.83 -6.93
CA HIS A 22 0.71 0.00 -7.98
C HIS A 22 0.55 -1.49 -7.68
N MET A 23 0.70 -1.88 -6.40
CA MET A 23 0.43 -3.25 -5.95
C MET A 23 -1.02 -3.65 -6.22
N TRP A 24 -2.00 -2.83 -5.81
CA TRP A 24 -3.41 -3.15 -6.01
C TRP A 24 -3.77 -3.30 -7.48
N LYS A 25 -3.25 -2.40 -8.32
CA LYS A 25 -3.43 -2.48 -9.78
C LYS A 25 -2.84 -3.78 -10.33
N SER A 26 -1.64 -4.15 -9.89
CA SER A 26 -1.00 -5.41 -10.29
C SER A 26 -1.81 -6.63 -9.86
N VAL A 27 -2.35 -6.67 -8.63
CA VAL A 27 -3.20 -7.79 -8.17
C VAL A 27 -4.50 -7.88 -8.97
N GLY A 28 -5.15 -6.76 -9.26
CA GLY A 28 -6.40 -6.74 -10.05
C GLY A 28 -6.23 -7.09 -11.52
N THR A 29 -5.09 -6.75 -12.15
CA THR A 29 -4.85 -6.98 -13.58
C THR A 29 -4.31 -8.37 -13.88
N TYR A 30 -3.45 -8.93 -13.03
CA TYR A 30 -2.72 -10.17 -13.34
C TYR A 30 -3.30 -11.41 -12.65
N GLY A 31 -4.32 -11.26 -11.81
CA GLY A 31 -4.74 -12.32 -10.90
C GLY A 31 -3.61 -12.71 -9.94
N ALA A 32 -3.82 -13.77 -9.15
CA ALA A 32 -2.88 -14.24 -8.14
C ALA A 32 -1.59 -14.91 -8.71
N GLU A 33 -1.16 -14.56 -9.92
CA GLU A 33 0.08 -15.07 -10.50
C GLU A 33 1.30 -14.50 -9.74
N LYS A 34 1.82 -15.32 -8.82
CA LYS A 34 2.93 -14.99 -7.92
C LYS A 34 4.11 -14.35 -8.64
N ASN A 35 4.46 -14.81 -9.84
CA ASN A 35 5.59 -14.29 -10.62
C ASN A 35 5.38 -12.83 -11.06
N LYS A 36 4.18 -12.47 -11.52
CA LYS A 36 3.84 -11.10 -11.95
C LYS A 36 3.71 -10.15 -10.75
N ILE A 37 3.23 -10.66 -9.63
CA ILE A 37 3.23 -9.93 -8.34
C ILE A 37 4.66 -9.67 -7.85
N LEU A 38 5.58 -10.65 -8.02
CA LEU A 38 6.99 -10.49 -7.67
C LEU A 38 7.70 -9.49 -8.58
N MET A 39 7.46 -9.54 -9.89
CA MET A 39 8.00 -8.54 -10.82
C MET A 39 7.49 -7.13 -10.49
N SER A 40 6.22 -7.00 -10.11
CA SER A 40 5.69 -5.68 -9.72
C SER A 40 6.30 -5.14 -8.43
N MET A 41 6.88 -6.00 -7.57
CA MET A 41 7.69 -5.57 -6.42
C MET A 41 8.93 -4.78 -6.85
N VAL A 42 9.63 -5.23 -7.90
CA VAL A 42 10.87 -4.59 -8.39
C VAL A 42 10.62 -3.13 -8.77
N PHE A 43 9.47 -2.83 -9.37
CA PHE A 43 9.10 -1.47 -9.76
C PHE A 43 8.65 -0.59 -8.60
N ARG A 44 8.10 -1.18 -7.53
CA ARG A 44 7.51 -0.41 -6.42
C ARG A 44 8.43 -0.25 -5.21
N VAL A 45 9.38 -1.17 -4.98
CA VAL A 45 10.33 -1.12 -3.85
C VAL A 45 11.25 0.12 -3.86
N PRO A 46 11.66 0.69 -5.01
CA PRO A 46 12.46 1.90 -5.02
C PRO A 46 11.79 3.12 -4.38
N PHE A 47 10.45 3.22 -4.38
CA PHE A 47 9.73 4.35 -3.79
C PHE A 47 9.93 4.46 -2.26
N PRO A 48 9.64 3.43 -1.44
CA PRO A 48 9.87 3.51 0.00
C PRO A 48 11.35 3.61 0.35
N ILE A 49 12.24 2.94 -0.40
CA ILE A 49 13.69 3.05 -0.19
C ILE A 49 14.16 4.49 -0.46
N GLY A 50 13.77 5.08 -1.59
CA GLY A 50 14.12 6.46 -1.94
C GLY A 50 13.61 7.46 -0.91
N ALA A 51 12.38 7.30 -0.43
CA ALA A 51 11.81 8.14 0.62
C ALA A 51 12.60 8.02 1.94
N ALA A 52 12.99 6.81 2.34
CA ALA A 52 13.78 6.58 3.55
C ALA A 52 15.20 7.19 3.44
N LEU A 53 15.84 7.08 2.28
CA LEU A 53 17.15 7.70 2.01
C LEU A 53 17.06 9.23 2.09
N LEU A 54 16.01 9.84 1.54
CA LEU A 54 15.75 11.28 1.67
C LEU A 54 15.51 11.68 3.13
N GLY A 55 14.76 10.86 3.88
CA GLY A 55 14.57 11.03 5.32
C GLY A 55 15.89 11.02 6.09
N TYR A 56 16.82 10.12 5.73
CA TYR A 56 18.15 10.05 6.32
C TYR A 56 19.01 11.29 6.02
N ILE A 57 19.02 11.75 4.76
CA ILE A 57 19.81 12.92 4.36
C ILE A 57 19.35 14.20 5.08
N ILE A 58 18.03 14.36 5.25
CA ILE A 58 17.44 15.59 5.81
C ILE A 58 17.40 15.56 7.34
N GLY A 59 16.98 14.44 7.93
CA GLY A 59 16.68 14.31 9.36
C GLY A 59 17.46 13.21 10.08
N LYS A 60 18.50 12.63 9.45
CA LYS A 60 19.27 11.49 9.97
C LYS A 60 18.32 10.34 10.36
N PHE A 61 18.62 9.66 11.46
CA PHE A 61 17.85 8.51 11.92
C PHE A 61 16.39 8.86 12.24
N GLU A 62 16.14 10.00 12.88
CA GLU A 62 14.78 10.45 13.22
C GLU A 62 13.93 10.73 11.97
N GLY A 63 14.57 11.24 10.91
CA GLY A 63 13.91 11.44 9.61
C GLY A 63 13.48 10.12 8.97
N VAL A 64 14.31 9.07 9.07
CA VAL A 64 13.93 7.72 8.61
C VAL A 64 12.74 7.19 9.41
N ILE A 65 12.74 7.35 10.73
CA ILE A 65 11.62 6.94 11.59
C ILE A 65 10.33 7.66 11.16
N ALA A 66 10.37 8.97 10.95
CA ALA A 66 9.20 9.74 10.52
C ALA A 66 8.63 9.24 9.18
N VAL A 67 9.50 8.96 8.20
CA VAL A 67 9.10 8.37 6.90
C VAL A 67 8.47 6.99 7.09
N LEU A 68 9.09 6.12 7.89
CA LEU A 68 8.57 4.77 8.16
C LEU A 68 7.22 4.79 8.87
N LEU A 69 7.02 5.71 9.82
CA LEU A 69 5.73 5.91 10.47
C LEU A 69 4.66 6.29 9.46
N GLY A 70 4.93 7.29 8.60
CA GLY A 70 3.99 7.72 7.55
C GLY A 70 3.63 6.60 6.59
N PHE A 71 4.64 5.85 6.14
CA PHE A 71 4.45 4.69 5.26
C PHE A 71 3.58 3.61 5.93
N THR A 72 3.89 3.28 7.19
CA THR A 72 3.17 2.26 7.95
C THR A 72 1.73 2.66 8.24
N THR A 73 1.49 3.93 8.57
CA THR A 73 0.13 4.46 8.76
C THR A 73 -0.71 4.25 7.50
N PHE A 74 -0.16 4.58 6.31
CA PHE A 74 -0.88 4.33 5.07
C PHE A 74 -1.06 2.82 4.80
N GLN A 75 -0.05 2.01 5.05
CA GLN A 75 -0.12 0.54 4.90
C GLN A 75 -1.30 -0.03 5.70
N VAL A 76 -1.47 0.38 6.96
CA VAL A 76 -2.59 -0.07 7.80
C VAL A 76 -3.94 0.38 7.22
N ILE A 77 -4.07 1.66 6.85
CA ILE A 77 -5.30 2.20 6.23
C ILE A 77 -5.65 1.42 4.96
N PHE A 78 -4.65 1.15 4.12
CA PHE A 78 -4.83 0.42 2.88
C PHE A 78 -5.29 -1.01 3.13
N LEU A 79 -4.65 -1.73 4.05
CA LEU A 79 -5.01 -3.12 4.37
C LEU A 79 -6.44 -3.23 4.92
N VAL A 80 -6.84 -2.33 5.81
CA VAL A 80 -8.21 -2.29 6.35
C VAL A 80 -9.22 -2.03 5.22
N LYS A 81 -8.96 -1.01 4.40
CA LYS A 81 -9.87 -0.63 3.31
C LYS A 81 -10.01 -1.73 2.26
N LYS A 82 -8.91 -2.40 1.91
CA LYS A 82 -8.92 -3.51 0.94
C LYS A 82 -9.48 -4.80 1.51
N GLY A 83 -9.25 -5.10 2.79
CA GLY A 83 -9.88 -6.22 3.47
C GLY A 83 -11.41 -6.10 3.48
N GLN A 84 -11.92 -4.90 3.78
CA GLN A 84 -13.36 -4.62 3.71
C GLN A 84 -13.92 -4.74 2.29
N GLN A 85 -13.19 -4.25 1.27
CA GLN A 85 -13.61 -4.41 -0.13
C GLN A 85 -13.68 -5.87 -0.57
N LEU A 86 -12.68 -6.69 -0.21
CA LEU A 86 -12.70 -8.13 -0.52
C LEU A 86 -13.88 -8.83 0.15
N LYS A 87 -14.12 -8.54 1.43
CA LYS A 87 -15.23 -9.14 2.18
C LYS A 87 -16.58 -8.84 1.49
N LYS A 88 -16.79 -7.59 1.09
CA LYS A 88 -18.02 -7.18 0.41
C LYS A 88 -18.18 -7.85 -0.96
N GLN A 89 -17.11 -7.95 -1.75
CA GLN A 89 -17.14 -8.65 -3.04
C GLN A 89 -17.49 -10.14 -2.86
N LEU A 90 -16.93 -10.78 -1.84
CA LEU A 90 -17.21 -12.18 -1.53
C LEU A 90 -18.67 -12.40 -1.13
N GLU A 91 -19.24 -11.51 -0.31
CA GLU A 91 -20.66 -11.57 0.08
C GLU A 91 -21.58 -11.40 -1.13
N GLU A 92 -21.31 -10.41 -2.00
CA GLU A 92 -22.09 -10.19 -3.24
C GLU A 92 -22.01 -11.37 -4.22
N ASP A 93 -20.84 -12.01 -4.33
CA ASP A 93 -20.65 -13.17 -5.21
C ASP A 93 -21.41 -14.41 -4.68
N LEU A 94 -21.40 -14.64 -3.36
CA LEU A 94 -22.17 -15.73 -2.71
C LEU A 94 -23.69 -15.52 -2.81
N GLU A 95 -24.18 -14.29 -2.71
CA GLU A 95 -25.61 -13.98 -2.88
C GLU A 95 -26.09 -14.23 -4.31
N LYS A 96 -25.27 -13.90 -5.30
CA LYS A 96 -25.57 -14.18 -6.72
C LYS A 96 -25.60 -15.68 -7.01
N GLU A 97 -24.64 -16.42 -6.47
CA GLU A 97 -24.56 -17.88 -6.67
C GLU A 97 -25.79 -18.59 -6.07
N ASN A 98 -26.19 -18.23 -4.85
CA ASN A 98 -27.40 -18.75 -4.21
C ASN A 98 -28.70 -18.38 -4.95
N SER A 99 -28.81 -17.13 -5.43
CA SER A 99 -29.99 -16.67 -6.19
C SER A 99 -30.09 -17.33 -7.57
N SER A 100 -28.96 -17.71 -8.17
CA SER A 100 -28.91 -18.43 -9.46
C SER A 100 -29.19 -19.93 -9.33
N SER A 101 -28.87 -20.54 -8.18
CA SER A 101 -29.14 -21.96 -7.91
C SER A 101 -30.60 -22.25 -7.50
N GLN A 102 -31.42 -21.21 -7.24
CA GLN A 102 -32.84 -21.34 -6.91
C GLN A 102 -33.81 -21.15 -8.11
N LYS A 103 -33.29 -21.03 -9.34
CA LYS A 103 -34.07 -21.05 -10.58
C LYS A 103 -33.84 -22.36 -11.33
#